data_AF-A0A4R5NYX3-F1
#
_entry.id   AF-A0A4R5NYX3-F1
#
_cell.length_a   1.000
_cell.length_b   1.000
_cell.length_c   1.000
_cell.angle_alpha   90.00
_cell.angle_beta   90.00
_cell.angle_gamma   90.00
#
_symmetry.space_group_name_H-M   'P 1'
#
loop_
_entity.id
_entity.type
_entity.pdbx_description
1 polymer ?
#
loop_
_entity_poly.entity_id
_entity_poly.type
_entity_poly.pdbx_seq_one_letter_code
_entity_poly.pdbx_strand_id
1 'polypeptide(L)'
;MQTPISFSSPFRHFPIEGYSQVTSHWIDPNQQGYDQPMMDAAIQKRYLEKLWQRLYGSSSPWDKDYVESIFQEDIGSCQENALLRFSNHDQSGEDKWYGMNFRPYTSTWIKDIRANIPLHELKKPIFHAVHRAITIQNLAVRILPSQDICLRSIIPGYGYPFDRLQASAVFIGTPIYRIAQTKDKIWSLIIMPDFIAWVPSSGLAYTDDAFIQKWQEAAQDQLAAIIQTQTPLVDTKGRCITQAYVGSVFPVSTHKHDTVGRLILSVPIANEEGKASSVDVAVSSTQATYIPMQTSRKNFARLIETLKERDFGWCGTTFYGGGTNI
;
A
#
# COMPACT_ATOMS: atom_id res chain seq x y z
N MET A 1 11.90 13.00 -43.49
CA MET A 1 11.15 12.42 -42.36
C MET A 1 11.81 11.09 -42.03
N GLN A 2 12.41 10.96 -40.85
CA GLN A 2 12.95 9.68 -40.39
C GLN A 2 11.81 8.69 -40.17
N THR A 3 11.92 7.51 -40.78
CA THR A 3 11.03 6.38 -40.55
C THR A 3 10.99 6.10 -39.05
N PRO A 4 9.81 5.96 -38.42
CA PRO A 4 9.75 5.59 -37.02
C PRO A 4 10.49 4.27 -36.84
N ILE A 5 11.37 4.22 -35.83
CA ILE A 5 12.07 3.00 -35.43
C ILE A 5 11.00 1.97 -35.08
N SER A 6 10.83 0.97 -35.94
CA SER A 6 9.97 -0.18 -35.65
C SER A 6 10.67 -1.02 -34.60
N PHE A 7 10.23 -0.90 -33.34
CA PHE A 7 10.57 -1.90 -32.34
C PHE A 7 9.78 -3.15 -32.68
N SER A 8 10.45 -4.15 -33.26
CA SER A 8 9.91 -5.51 -33.30
C SER A 8 9.80 -5.99 -31.85
N SER A 9 8.60 -5.89 -31.30
CA SER A 9 8.27 -6.32 -29.94
C SER A 9 8.56 -7.82 -29.82
N PRO A 10 9.51 -8.28 -28.98
CA PRO A 10 9.75 -9.70 -28.75
C PRO A 10 8.61 -10.37 -27.96
N PHE A 11 7.56 -9.62 -27.65
CA PHE A 11 6.42 -10.07 -26.86
C PHE A 11 5.38 -10.74 -27.76
N ARG A 12 4.98 -11.96 -27.38
CA ARG A 12 3.76 -12.57 -27.91
C ARG A 12 2.60 -12.07 -27.06
N HIS A 13 1.68 -11.34 -27.68
CA HIS A 13 0.44 -10.94 -27.03
C HIS A 13 -0.48 -12.15 -26.95
N PHE A 14 -1.07 -12.36 -25.77
CA PHE A 14 -2.14 -13.33 -25.61
C PHE A 14 -3.40 -12.72 -26.24
N PRO A 15 -4.12 -13.44 -27.14
CA PRO A 15 -5.28 -12.89 -27.84
C PRO A 15 -6.49 -12.82 -26.91
N ILE A 16 -6.50 -11.83 -26.02
CA ILE A 16 -7.52 -11.65 -24.99
C ILE A 16 -8.91 -11.40 -25.60
N GLU A 17 -8.97 -10.93 -26.85
CA GLU A 17 -10.19 -10.70 -27.63
C GLU A 17 -10.96 -12.00 -27.90
N GLY A 18 -10.30 -13.16 -27.81
CA GLY A 18 -10.96 -14.47 -27.88
C GLY A 18 -11.74 -14.85 -26.62
N TYR A 19 -11.66 -14.06 -25.55
CA TYR A 19 -12.25 -14.35 -24.25
C TYR A 19 -13.13 -13.19 -23.77
N SER A 20 -14.31 -13.51 -23.22
CA SER A 20 -15.23 -12.49 -22.71
C SER A 20 -14.59 -11.71 -21.56
N GLN A 21 -14.44 -10.40 -21.75
CA GLN A 21 -14.05 -9.45 -20.71
C GLN A 21 -15.26 -8.90 -19.94
N VAL A 22 -16.46 -9.45 -20.15
CA VAL A 22 -17.69 -9.00 -19.46
C VAL A 22 -17.90 -9.86 -18.22
N THR A 23 -17.89 -9.28 -17.01
CA THR A 23 -17.99 -10.09 -15.77
C THR A 23 -19.30 -10.87 -15.69
N SER A 24 -20.40 -10.34 -16.25
CA SER A 24 -21.69 -11.05 -16.28
C SER A 24 -21.67 -12.33 -17.12
N HIS A 25 -20.67 -12.52 -18.00
CA HIS A 25 -20.46 -13.80 -18.69
C HIS A 25 -20.01 -14.90 -17.73
N TRP A 26 -19.23 -14.55 -16.70
CA TRP A 26 -18.65 -15.49 -15.73
C TRP A 26 -19.46 -15.55 -14.42
N ILE A 27 -20.15 -14.47 -14.09
CA ILE A 27 -21.00 -14.34 -12.91
C ILE A 27 -22.37 -13.83 -13.36
N ASP A 28 -23.22 -14.76 -13.82
CA ASP A 28 -24.57 -14.45 -14.32
C ASP A 28 -25.40 -13.71 -13.25
N PRO A 29 -25.86 -12.47 -13.52
CA PRO A 29 -26.73 -11.72 -12.62
C PRO A 29 -28.10 -12.35 -12.37
N ASN A 30 -28.55 -13.23 -13.26
CA ASN A 30 -29.85 -13.90 -13.18
C ASN A 30 -29.80 -15.27 -12.48
N GLN A 31 -28.60 -15.75 -12.14
CA GLN A 31 -28.47 -17.05 -11.48
C GLN A 31 -29.03 -17.02 -10.06
N GLN A 32 -29.54 -18.18 -9.61
CA GLN A 32 -30.01 -18.33 -8.24
C GLN A 32 -28.88 -18.04 -7.24
N GLY A 33 -29.19 -17.24 -6.22
CA GLY A 33 -28.23 -16.89 -5.17
C GLY A 33 -27.25 -15.76 -5.51
N TYR A 34 -27.45 -15.01 -6.61
CA TYR A 34 -26.57 -13.89 -7.00
C TYR A 34 -26.36 -12.85 -5.87
N ASP A 35 -27.44 -12.53 -5.17
CA ASP A 35 -27.44 -11.55 -4.06
C ASP A 35 -27.37 -12.22 -2.67
N GLN A 36 -27.21 -13.54 -2.61
CA GLN A 36 -27.17 -14.27 -1.34
C GLN A 36 -25.74 -14.34 -0.78
N PRO A 37 -25.56 -14.39 0.56
CA PRO A 37 -24.25 -14.62 1.15
C PRO A 37 -23.65 -15.97 0.71
N MET A 38 -22.39 -15.94 0.29
CA MET A 38 -21.58 -17.12 -0.07
C MET A 38 -20.75 -17.61 1.12
N MET A 39 -20.68 -16.83 2.20
CA MET A 39 -19.97 -17.17 3.43
C MET A 39 -20.91 -17.02 4.63
N ASP A 40 -20.77 -17.92 5.59
CA ASP A 40 -21.46 -17.83 6.88
C ASP A 40 -21.14 -16.50 7.59
N ALA A 41 -22.16 -15.89 8.18
CA ALA A 41 -22.04 -14.57 8.81
C ALA A 41 -21.06 -14.57 10.00
N ALA A 42 -20.98 -15.65 10.78
CA ALA A 42 -20.04 -15.77 11.89
C ALA A 42 -18.60 -15.92 11.39
N ILE A 43 -18.40 -16.61 10.26
CA ILE A 43 -17.09 -16.67 9.59
C ILE A 43 -16.68 -15.29 9.08
N GLN A 44 -17.59 -14.58 8.41
CA GLN A 44 -17.31 -13.23 7.93
C GLN A 44 -16.96 -12.26 9.07
N LYS A 45 -17.70 -12.33 10.19
CA LYS A 45 -17.41 -11.56 11.40
C LYS A 45 -16.02 -11.85 11.95
N ARG A 46 -15.62 -13.13 12.02
CA ARG A 46 -14.26 -13.53 12.45
C ARG A 46 -13.16 -12.95 11.55
N TYR A 47 -13.38 -12.87 10.24
CA TYR A 47 -12.40 -12.22 9.34
C TYR A 47 -12.33 -10.71 9.56
N LEU A 48 -13.46 -10.05 9.83
CA LEU A 48 -13.48 -8.63 10.18
C LEU A 48 -12.76 -8.37 11.50
N GLU A 49 -12.97 -9.21 12.52
CA GLU A 49 -12.25 -9.14 13.79
C GLU A 49 -10.74 -9.29 13.58
N LYS A 50 -10.29 -10.23 12.73
CA LYS A 50 -8.88 -10.38 12.38
C LYS A 50 -8.31 -9.16 11.65
N LEU A 51 -9.07 -8.57 10.73
CA LEU A 51 -8.68 -7.32 10.07
C LEU A 51 -8.50 -6.21 11.10
N TRP A 52 -9.47 -6.05 12.01
CA TRP A 52 -9.40 -5.06 13.08
C TRP A 52 -8.19 -5.28 13.99
N GLN A 53 -7.91 -6.53 14.40
CA GLN A 53 -6.73 -6.84 15.22
C GLN A 53 -5.40 -6.49 14.54
N ARG A 54 -5.29 -6.71 13.23
CA ARG A 54 -4.10 -6.38 12.43
C ARG A 54 -3.92 -4.88 12.22
N LEU A 55 -5.02 -4.14 12.05
CA LEU A 55 -4.93 -2.69 11.85
C LEU A 55 -4.76 -1.97 13.18
N TYR A 56 -5.55 -2.30 14.19
CA TYR A 56 -5.73 -1.47 15.37
C TYR A 56 -5.64 -2.21 16.71
N GLY A 57 -5.61 -3.55 16.71
CA GLY A 57 -5.57 -4.36 17.94
C GLY A 57 -4.18 -4.90 18.28
N SER A 58 -4.13 -6.08 18.90
CA SER A 58 -2.90 -6.68 19.45
C SER A 58 -1.93 -7.19 18.39
N SER A 59 -2.26 -7.09 17.11
CA SER A 59 -1.36 -7.41 15.98
C SER A 59 -1.09 -6.18 15.12
N SER A 60 -1.32 -4.99 15.68
CA SER A 60 -1.11 -3.70 15.03
C SER A 60 0.29 -3.16 15.31
N PRO A 61 0.89 -2.42 14.36
CA PRO A 61 2.06 -1.59 14.64
C PRO A 61 1.84 -0.52 15.73
N TRP A 62 0.61 -0.25 16.16
CA TRP A 62 0.36 0.61 17.32
C TRP A 62 0.47 -0.10 18.67
N ASP A 63 0.44 -1.44 18.68
CA ASP A 63 0.57 -2.24 19.88
C ASP A 63 2.03 -2.44 20.26
N LYS A 64 2.33 -2.27 21.54
CA LYS A 64 3.70 -2.35 22.06
C LYS A 64 4.24 -3.78 21.97
N ASP A 65 3.47 -4.77 22.42
CA ASP A 65 3.94 -6.14 22.52
C ASP A 65 4.16 -6.73 21.13
N TYR A 66 3.29 -6.37 20.17
CA TYR A 66 3.50 -6.70 18.76
C TYR A 66 4.83 -6.13 18.21
N VAL A 67 5.09 -4.84 18.43
CA VAL A 67 6.34 -4.21 17.97
C VAL A 67 7.57 -4.82 18.65
N GLU A 68 7.51 -5.06 19.96
CA GLU A 68 8.60 -5.67 20.72
C GLU A 68 8.87 -7.13 20.30
N SER A 69 7.84 -7.86 19.84
CA SER A 69 8.01 -9.20 19.27
C SER A 69 8.81 -9.19 17.97
N ILE A 70 8.62 -8.16 17.15
CA ILE A 70 9.34 -7.96 15.88
C ILE A 70 10.78 -7.52 16.15
N PHE A 71 11.02 -6.76 17.22
CA PHE A 71 12.37 -6.36 17.63
C PHE A 71 13.28 -7.51 18.07
N GLN A 72 12.74 -8.72 18.22
CA GLN A 72 13.55 -9.92 18.44
C GLN A 72 14.26 -10.40 17.15
N GLU A 73 13.84 -9.92 15.98
CA GLU A 73 14.50 -10.21 14.71
C GLU A 73 15.76 -9.35 14.52
N ASP A 74 16.75 -9.87 13.78
CA ASP A 74 17.98 -9.12 13.45
C ASP A 74 17.75 -8.16 12.27
N ILE A 75 17.00 -7.09 12.54
CA ILE A 75 16.63 -6.06 11.56
C ILE A 75 17.89 -5.44 10.95
N GLY A 76 18.94 -5.23 11.74
CA GLY A 76 20.22 -4.70 11.27
C GLY A 76 20.83 -5.59 10.17
N SER A 77 20.95 -6.90 10.43
CA SER A 77 21.45 -7.85 9.43
C SER A 77 20.53 -7.98 8.22
N CYS A 78 19.21 -7.87 8.37
CA CYS A 78 18.29 -7.82 7.23
C CYS A 78 18.58 -6.62 6.32
N GLN A 79 18.83 -5.43 6.88
CA GLN A 79 19.19 -4.24 6.10
C GLN A 79 20.57 -4.37 5.44
N GLU A 80 21.55 -4.94 6.15
CA GLU A 80 22.88 -5.26 5.59
C GLU A 80 22.78 -6.20 4.38
N ASN A 81 22.02 -7.28 4.53
CA ASN A 81 21.82 -8.27 3.47
C ASN A 81 21.09 -7.67 2.26
N ALA A 82 20.15 -6.75 2.49
CA ALA A 82 19.52 -6.01 1.40
C ALA A 82 20.54 -5.15 0.64
N LEU A 83 21.42 -4.42 1.34
CA LEU A 83 22.48 -3.62 0.71
C LEU A 83 23.44 -4.51 -0.11
N LEU A 84 23.84 -5.66 0.42
CA LEU A 84 24.70 -6.61 -0.28
C LEU A 84 24.00 -7.16 -1.54
N ARG A 85 22.71 -7.51 -1.44
CA ARG A 85 21.92 -8.01 -2.57
C ARG A 85 21.86 -7.02 -3.72
N PHE A 86 21.80 -5.72 -3.45
CA PHE A 86 21.72 -4.66 -4.46
C PHE A 86 23.09 -4.08 -4.88
N SER A 87 24.19 -4.64 -4.38
CA SER A 87 25.54 -4.23 -4.76
C SER A 87 25.98 -4.88 -6.07
N ASN A 88 26.57 -4.07 -6.95
CA ASN A 88 27.23 -4.54 -8.17
C ASN A 88 28.68 -5.00 -7.96
N HIS A 89 29.21 -4.97 -6.73
CA HIS A 89 30.63 -5.25 -6.46
C HIS A 89 31.08 -6.61 -6.99
N ASP A 90 30.29 -7.66 -6.73
CA ASP A 90 30.60 -9.04 -7.12
C ASP A 90 29.78 -9.54 -8.31
N GLN A 91 29.06 -8.63 -9.00
CA GLN A 91 28.15 -8.99 -10.10
C GLN A 91 28.80 -8.75 -11.47
N SER A 92 28.63 -9.72 -12.37
CA SER A 92 29.16 -9.67 -13.74
C SER A 92 28.06 -9.76 -14.79
N GLY A 93 28.28 -9.14 -15.95
CA GLY A 93 27.38 -9.26 -17.10
C GLY A 93 25.93 -8.82 -16.80
N GLU A 94 24.99 -9.69 -17.12
CA GLU A 94 23.54 -9.45 -17.00
C GLU A 94 23.01 -9.54 -15.56
N ASP A 95 23.83 -9.99 -14.60
CA ASP A 95 23.42 -10.06 -13.19
C ASP A 95 23.47 -8.72 -12.46
N LYS A 96 24.10 -7.71 -13.10
CA LYS A 96 24.21 -6.37 -12.56
C LYS A 96 22.85 -5.70 -12.37
N TRP A 97 22.82 -4.78 -11.43
CA TRP A 97 21.75 -3.83 -11.20
C TRP A 97 21.93 -2.58 -12.03
N TYR A 98 20.87 -2.22 -12.76
CA TYR A 98 20.83 -1.07 -13.66
C TYR A 98 19.80 -0.05 -13.20
N GLY A 99 20.13 1.23 -13.37
CA GLY A 99 19.17 2.33 -13.18
C GLY A 99 18.19 2.45 -14.34
N MET A 100 17.26 3.40 -14.23
CA MET A 100 16.24 3.70 -15.26
C MET A 100 16.84 4.05 -16.64
N ASN A 101 18.08 4.56 -16.67
CA ASN A 101 18.83 4.84 -17.90
C ASN A 101 19.58 3.62 -18.47
N PHE A 102 19.32 2.42 -17.93
CA PHE A 102 19.99 1.16 -18.25
C PHE A 102 21.52 1.20 -18.13
N ARG A 103 22.04 2.06 -17.25
CA ARG A 103 23.46 2.04 -16.87
C ARG A 103 23.62 1.31 -15.54
N PRO A 104 24.68 0.48 -15.38
CA PRO A 104 24.90 -0.23 -14.15
C PRO A 104 25.20 0.76 -13.02
N TYR A 105 24.62 0.52 -11.85
CA TYR A 105 24.94 1.32 -10.66
C TYR A 105 26.42 1.17 -10.28
N THR A 106 27.02 2.28 -9.85
CA THR A 106 28.40 2.30 -9.35
C THR A 106 28.46 1.77 -7.92
N SER A 107 29.65 1.40 -7.44
CA SER A 107 29.83 1.04 -6.03
C SER A 107 29.57 2.22 -5.09
N THR A 108 29.69 3.46 -5.56
CA THR A 108 29.35 4.66 -4.79
C THR A 108 27.85 4.72 -4.47
N TRP A 109 26.99 4.40 -5.43
CA TRP A 109 25.53 4.45 -5.25
C TRP A 109 25.06 3.66 -4.02
N ILE A 110 25.46 2.38 -3.91
CA ILE A 110 25.05 1.56 -2.76
C ILE A 110 25.74 1.98 -1.46
N LYS A 111 26.96 2.52 -1.54
CA LYS A 111 27.68 3.08 -0.38
C LYS A 111 27.01 4.33 0.17
N ASP A 112 26.46 5.18 -0.69
CA ASP A 112 25.75 6.39 -0.28
C ASP A 112 24.43 6.04 0.43
N ILE A 113 23.67 5.09 -0.13
CA ILE A 113 22.46 4.55 0.52
C ILE A 113 22.82 3.98 1.90
N ARG A 114 23.85 3.11 1.96
CA ARG A 114 24.34 2.52 3.21
C ARG A 114 24.73 3.60 4.24
N ALA A 115 25.48 4.62 3.81
CA ALA A 115 25.93 5.68 4.68
C ALA A 115 24.78 6.50 5.27
N ASN A 116 23.64 6.55 4.59
CA ASN A 116 22.44 7.25 5.03
C ASN A 116 21.56 6.44 6.00
N ILE A 117 21.70 5.11 6.04
CA ILE A 117 20.97 4.23 6.98
C ILE A 117 21.64 4.27 8.37
N PRO A 118 20.89 4.51 9.46
CA PRO A 118 21.42 4.48 10.83
C PRO A 118 21.53 3.05 11.36
N LEU A 119 22.37 2.21 10.76
CA LEU A 119 22.47 0.77 11.08
C LEU A 119 22.74 0.46 12.57
N HIS A 120 23.37 1.40 13.29
CA HIS A 120 23.61 1.27 14.72
C HIS A 120 22.32 1.29 15.55
N GLU A 121 21.30 2.05 15.14
CA GLU A 121 19.98 2.11 15.79
C GLU A 121 19.20 0.79 15.62
N LEU A 122 19.54 0.00 14.59
CA LEU A 122 18.82 -1.23 14.23
C LEU A 122 19.27 -2.49 14.98
N LYS A 123 20.37 -2.44 15.75
CA LYS A 123 20.92 -3.62 16.42
C LYS A 123 20.09 -4.08 17.62
N LYS A 124 19.52 -3.11 18.35
CA LYS A 124 18.72 -3.32 19.56
C LYS A 124 17.66 -2.21 19.66
N PRO A 125 16.69 -2.16 18.73
CA PRO A 125 15.65 -1.14 18.76
C PRO A 125 14.82 -1.27 20.05
N ILE A 126 14.39 -0.14 20.59
CA ILE A 126 13.55 -0.05 21.79
C ILE A 126 12.23 0.60 21.40
N PHE A 127 11.13 0.13 22.00
CA PHE A 127 9.81 0.71 21.74
C PHE A 127 9.71 2.11 22.32
N HIS A 128 9.26 3.05 21.49
CA HIS A 128 8.92 4.41 21.87
C HIS A 128 7.53 4.75 21.36
N ALA A 129 6.63 5.08 22.28
CA ALA A 129 5.24 5.42 22.00
C ALA A 129 5.08 6.53 20.93
N VAL A 130 6.04 7.46 20.87
CA VAL A 130 6.08 8.59 19.91
C VAL A 130 6.43 8.19 18.47
N HIS A 131 6.80 6.93 18.22
CA HIS A 131 7.13 6.43 16.87
C HIS A 131 5.93 5.80 16.15
N ARG A 132 4.79 5.65 16.83
CA ARG A 132 3.54 5.24 16.19
C ARG A 132 3.08 6.34 15.23
N ALA A 133 2.58 5.92 14.07
CA ALA A 133 2.15 6.85 13.03
C ALA A 133 1.03 6.22 12.17
N ILE A 134 0.50 7.01 11.25
CA ILE A 134 -0.45 6.57 10.22
C ILE A 134 -0.03 7.13 8.86
N THR A 135 -0.28 6.39 7.79
CA THR A 135 -0.05 6.89 6.42
C THR A 135 -1.11 7.94 6.07
N ILE A 136 -0.67 9.07 5.51
CA ILE A 136 -1.54 10.20 5.08
C ILE A 136 -1.61 10.33 3.55
N GLN A 137 -0.97 9.42 2.82
CA GLN A 137 -1.02 9.29 1.37
C GLN A 137 -0.70 7.84 0.99
N ASN A 138 -0.89 7.48 -0.28
CA ASN A 138 -0.40 6.20 -0.78
C ASN A 138 1.11 6.25 -0.94
N LEU A 139 1.81 5.22 -0.51
CA LEU A 139 3.26 5.17 -0.48
C LEU A 139 3.80 3.95 -1.22
N ALA A 140 4.81 4.19 -2.04
CA ALA A 140 5.67 3.13 -2.52
C ALA A 140 6.49 2.59 -1.34
N VAL A 141 6.45 1.27 -1.19
CA VAL A 141 7.18 0.57 -0.14
C VAL A 141 8.41 -0.05 -0.75
N ARG A 142 9.58 0.26 -0.19
CA ARG A 142 10.88 0.01 -0.81
C ARG A 142 11.75 -0.91 0.03
N ILE A 143 12.57 -1.72 -0.64
CA ILE A 143 13.57 -2.58 0.01
C ILE A 143 14.75 -1.76 0.54
N LEU A 144 15.17 -0.72 -0.19
CA LEU A 144 16.19 0.25 0.22
C LEU A 144 15.58 1.67 0.21
N PRO A 145 16.09 2.61 1.02
CA PRO A 145 15.59 3.98 1.09
C PRO A 145 16.06 4.81 -0.13
N SER A 146 15.53 4.49 -1.31
CA SER A 146 15.78 5.24 -2.54
C SER A 146 14.55 5.29 -3.46
N GLN A 147 14.43 6.42 -4.18
CA GLN A 147 13.47 6.62 -5.27
C GLN A 147 13.97 6.02 -6.59
N ASP A 148 15.25 5.62 -6.63
CA ASP A 148 15.87 5.00 -7.78
C ASP A 148 15.18 3.69 -8.16
N ILE A 149 15.08 3.41 -9.46
CA ILE A 149 14.60 2.12 -9.98
C ILE A 149 15.78 1.18 -10.18
N CYS A 150 15.62 -0.08 -9.78
CA CYS A 150 16.65 -1.10 -9.94
C CYS A 150 16.18 -2.26 -10.83
N LEU A 151 16.74 -2.35 -12.03
CA LEU A 151 16.41 -3.35 -13.06
C LEU A 151 17.54 -4.36 -13.24
N ARG A 152 17.25 -5.55 -13.79
CA ARG A 152 18.28 -6.55 -14.12
C ARG A 152 18.79 -6.43 -15.55
N SER A 153 17.92 -6.27 -16.54
CA SER A 153 18.33 -6.28 -17.95
C SER A 153 17.25 -5.64 -18.84
N ILE A 154 17.55 -5.45 -20.13
CA ILE A 154 16.58 -5.04 -21.15
C ILE A 154 15.81 -6.23 -21.75
N ILE A 155 16.09 -7.46 -21.32
CA ILE A 155 15.34 -8.64 -21.80
C ILE A 155 13.90 -8.64 -21.25
N PRO A 156 12.94 -9.19 -22.02
CA PRO A 156 11.55 -9.34 -21.60
C PRO A 156 11.42 -9.95 -20.19
N GLY A 157 10.70 -9.27 -19.30
CA GLY A 157 10.48 -9.73 -17.92
C GLY A 157 11.52 -9.28 -16.88
N TYR A 158 12.61 -8.61 -17.29
CA TYR A 158 13.71 -8.21 -16.41
C TYR A 158 14.00 -6.70 -16.38
N GLY A 159 13.41 -5.96 -17.33
CA GLY A 159 13.46 -4.51 -17.43
C GLY A 159 12.25 -3.82 -16.80
N TYR A 160 11.96 -2.58 -17.21
CA TYR A 160 10.73 -1.90 -16.79
C TYR A 160 9.48 -2.74 -17.17
N PRO A 161 8.43 -2.84 -16.32
CA PRO A 161 8.20 -2.14 -15.05
C PRO A 161 8.70 -2.89 -13.79
N PHE A 162 9.58 -3.89 -13.92
CA PHE A 162 9.99 -4.78 -12.83
C PHE A 162 11.07 -4.15 -11.92
N ASP A 163 10.76 -3.02 -11.29
CA ASP A 163 11.63 -2.40 -10.30
C ASP A 163 11.84 -3.31 -9.08
N ARG A 164 13.06 -3.81 -8.91
CA ARG A 164 13.39 -4.78 -7.87
C ARG A 164 13.57 -4.14 -6.50
N LEU A 165 13.64 -2.82 -6.41
CA LEU A 165 13.56 -2.09 -5.14
C LEU A 165 12.13 -1.89 -4.65
N GLN A 166 11.12 -2.05 -5.53
CA GLN A 166 9.72 -2.01 -5.13
C GLN A 166 9.35 -3.30 -4.38
N ALA A 167 8.96 -3.17 -3.13
CA ALA A 167 8.49 -4.28 -2.31
C ALA A 167 6.96 -4.40 -2.35
N SER A 168 6.25 -3.28 -2.23
CA SER A 168 4.78 -3.23 -2.20
C SER A 168 4.28 -1.78 -2.35
N ALA A 169 2.97 -1.58 -2.27
CA ALA A 169 2.36 -0.29 -1.99
C ALA A 169 1.56 -0.36 -0.68
N VAL A 170 1.54 0.74 0.05
CA VAL A 170 0.67 0.91 1.23
C VAL A 170 -0.24 2.11 1.00
N PHE A 171 -1.53 1.96 1.32
CA PHE A 171 -2.51 3.02 1.13
C PHE A 171 -2.61 3.93 2.34
N ILE A 172 -3.13 5.13 2.12
CA ILE A 172 -3.51 6.09 3.17
C ILE A 172 -4.39 5.39 4.24
N GLY A 173 -4.24 5.77 5.50
CA GLY A 173 -5.02 5.21 6.62
C GLY A 173 -4.44 3.94 7.24
N THR A 174 -3.25 3.50 6.81
CA THR A 174 -2.59 2.31 7.36
C THR A 174 -1.79 2.68 8.61
N PRO A 175 -2.07 2.05 9.78
CA PRO A 175 -1.27 2.19 11.00
C PRO A 175 0.14 1.62 10.82
N ILE A 176 1.14 2.36 11.26
CA ILE A 176 2.55 1.96 11.14
C ILE A 176 3.34 2.34 12.40
N TYR A 177 4.51 1.72 12.56
CA TYR A 177 5.48 2.08 13.59
C TYR A 177 6.83 2.39 12.95
N ARG A 178 7.45 3.52 13.30
CA ARG A 178 8.79 3.87 12.81
C ARG A 178 9.87 3.23 13.67
N ILE A 179 10.65 2.33 13.07
CA ILE A 179 11.84 1.73 13.70
C ILE A 179 12.97 2.76 13.72
N ALA A 180 13.32 3.29 12.55
CA ALA A 180 14.43 4.23 12.35
C ALA A 180 14.14 5.16 11.18
N GLN A 181 14.99 6.17 11.01
CA GLN A 181 14.88 7.14 9.93
C GLN A 181 16.26 7.37 9.31
N THR A 182 16.35 7.53 8.00
CA THR A 182 17.62 7.91 7.35
C THR A 182 18.17 9.21 7.94
N LYS A 183 19.49 9.39 7.85
CA LYS A 183 20.17 10.56 8.42
C LYS A 183 19.64 11.88 7.84
N ASP A 184 19.31 11.87 6.54
CA ASP A 184 18.66 12.99 5.84
C ASP A 184 17.15 13.16 6.12
N LYS A 185 16.56 12.26 6.92
CA LYS A 185 15.14 12.24 7.31
C LYS A 185 14.13 11.96 6.19
N ILE A 186 14.59 11.71 4.96
CA ILE A 186 13.71 11.51 3.80
C ILE A 186 12.96 10.17 3.89
N TRP A 187 13.56 9.14 4.48
CA TRP A 187 13.00 7.79 4.54
C TRP A 187 12.86 7.28 5.97
N SER A 188 11.79 6.53 6.21
CA SER A 188 11.53 5.85 7.48
C SER A 188 11.48 4.35 7.25
N LEU A 189 12.22 3.59 8.06
CA LEU A 189 12.08 2.14 8.16
C LEU A 189 10.93 1.86 9.11
N ILE A 190 9.90 1.18 8.63
CA ILE A 190 8.64 1.02 9.36
C ILE A 190 8.25 -0.45 9.53
N ILE A 191 7.49 -0.73 10.59
CA ILE A 191 6.67 -1.93 10.73
C ILE A 191 5.28 -1.62 10.18
N MET A 192 4.81 -2.43 9.26
CA MET A 192 3.42 -2.53 8.83
C MET A 192 2.83 -3.86 9.32
N PRO A 193 1.49 -4.06 9.27
CA PRO A 193 0.85 -5.28 9.77
C PRO A 193 1.34 -6.63 9.21
N ASP A 194 2.26 -6.64 8.23
CA ASP A 194 2.73 -7.85 7.55
C ASP A 194 4.24 -7.90 7.22
N PHE A 195 4.98 -6.78 7.26
CA PHE A 195 6.41 -6.75 6.92
C PHE A 195 7.09 -5.42 7.30
N ILE A 196 8.43 -5.44 7.30
CA ILE A 196 9.30 -4.27 7.52
C ILE A 196 9.83 -3.75 6.18
N ALA A 197 9.74 -2.44 5.95
CA ALA A 197 10.29 -1.83 4.73
C ALA A 197 10.48 -0.32 4.87
N TRP A 198 11.12 0.28 3.87
CA TRP A 198 11.33 1.73 3.78
C TRP A 198 10.15 2.42 3.09
N VAL A 199 9.72 3.55 3.64
CA VAL A 199 8.74 4.44 3.00
C VAL A 199 9.21 5.90 3.08
N PRO A 200 8.75 6.78 2.17
CA PRO A 200 8.98 8.22 2.30
C PRO A 200 8.39 8.75 3.60
N SER A 201 9.20 9.43 4.42
CA SER A 201 8.79 9.96 5.72
C SER A 201 7.70 11.04 5.60
N SER A 202 7.64 11.75 4.47
CA SER A 202 6.67 12.80 4.21
C SER A 202 5.22 12.30 4.13
N GLY A 203 5.00 11.00 3.94
CA GLY A 203 3.67 10.41 3.93
C GLY A 203 3.19 9.88 5.26
N LEU A 204 3.89 10.19 6.36
CA LEU A 204 3.58 9.73 7.70
C LEU A 204 3.12 10.90 8.58
N ALA A 205 2.11 10.66 9.41
CA ALA A 205 1.75 11.56 10.50
C ALA A 205 1.82 10.81 11.84
N TYR A 206 2.60 11.35 12.79
CA TYR A 206 2.84 10.68 14.07
C TYR A 206 1.64 10.77 14.99
N THR A 207 1.30 9.67 15.64
CA THR A 207 0.13 9.55 16.50
C THR A 207 0.54 9.63 17.97
N ASP A 208 -0.36 10.14 18.80
CA ASP A 208 -0.30 9.99 20.25
C ASP A 208 -1.41 9.03 20.73
N ASP A 209 -1.43 8.72 22.03
CA ASP A 209 -2.41 7.80 22.59
C ASP A 209 -3.85 8.33 22.43
N ALA A 210 -4.05 9.65 22.50
CA ALA A 210 -5.37 10.25 22.36
C ALA A 210 -5.92 10.11 20.92
N PHE A 211 -5.08 10.28 19.90
CA PHE A 211 -5.45 10.03 18.52
C PHE A 211 -5.75 8.55 18.29
N ILE A 212 -4.86 7.65 18.76
CA ILE A 212 -5.02 6.20 18.58
C ILE A 212 -6.33 5.73 19.21
N GLN A 213 -6.63 6.16 20.45
CA GLN A 213 -7.87 5.81 21.13
C GLN A 213 -9.10 6.26 20.34
N LYS A 214 -9.15 7.54 19.94
CA LYS A 214 -10.29 8.07 19.16
C LYS A 214 -10.45 7.35 17.82
N TRP A 215 -9.34 7.02 17.15
CA TRP A 215 -9.36 6.29 15.89
C TRP A 215 -9.88 4.86 16.08
N GLN A 216 -9.42 4.16 17.13
CA GLN A 216 -9.87 2.82 17.50
C GLN A 216 -11.36 2.80 17.85
N GLU A 217 -11.85 3.76 18.64
CA GLU A 217 -13.27 3.89 19.01
C GLU A 217 -14.13 4.08 17.76
N ALA A 218 -13.76 5.01 16.87
CA ALA A 218 -14.47 5.22 15.61
C ALA A 218 -14.41 3.99 14.68
N ALA A 219 -13.28 3.29 14.64
CA ALA A 219 -13.11 2.06 13.87
C ALA A 219 -13.90 0.87 14.44
N GLN A 220 -14.13 0.83 15.76
CA GLN A 220 -14.97 -0.19 16.40
C GLN A 220 -16.46 0.09 16.17
N ASP A 221 -16.87 1.35 16.14
CA ASP A 221 -18.25 1.75 15.84
C ASP A 221 -18.62 1.34 14.42
N GLN A 222 -17.92 1.88 13.41
CA GLN A 222 -18.19 1.52 12.02
C GLN A 222 -17.01 1.86 11.09
N LEU A 223 -16.56 0.86 10.33
CA LEU A 223 -15.59 1.05 9.24
C LEU A 223 -16.30 1.06 7.88
N ALA A 224 -15.72 1.77 6.93
CA ALA A 224 -16.08 1.69 5.52
C ALA A 224 -14.84 1.45 4.66
N ALA A 225 -15.03 0.68 3.59
CA ALA A 225 -13.99 0.40 2.60
C ALA A 225 -14.31 1.10 1.28
N ILE A 226 -13.25 1.55 0.61
CA ILE A 226 -13.31 2.02 -0.77
C ILE A 226 -13.54 0.82 -1.68
N ILE A 227 -14.52 0.95 -2.57
CA ILE A 227 -14.93 -0.07 -3.54
C ILE A 227 -14.90 0.43 -4.98
N GLN A 228 -14.54 1.71 -5.20
CA GLN A 228 -14.18 2.28 -6.49
C GLN A 228 -12.72 2.72 -6.46
N THR A 229 -11.90 2.18 -7.36
CA THR A 229 -10.49 2.57 -7.53
C THR A 229 -10.39 4.05 -7.91
N GLN A 230 -9.29 4.72 -7.49
CA GLN A 230 -9.01 6.14 -7.78
C GLN A 230 -10.12 7.09 -7.28
N THR A 231 -10.83 6.71 -6.21
CA THR A 231 -11.82 7.57 -5.58
C THR A 231 -11.13 8.81 -5.01
N PRO A 232 -11.46 10.03 -5.48
CA PRO A 232 -10.86 11.24 -4.93
C PRO A 232 -11.39 11.48 -3.51
N LEU A 233 -10.48 11.67 -2.56
CA LEU A 233 -10.81 12.05 -1.20
C LEU A 233 -10.72 13.58 -1.08
N VAL A 234 -11.86 14.26 -1.19
CA VAL A 234 -11.96 15.72 -1.12
C VAL A 234 -12.61 16.11 0.20
N ASP A 235 -11.92 16.92 1.00
CA ASP A 235 -12.45 17.38 2.27
C ASP A 235 -13.58 18.41 2.10
N THR A 236 -14.27 18.72 3.19
CA THR A 236 -15.39 19.69 3.20
C THR A 236 -15.00 21.12 2.77
N LYS A 237 -13.70 21.44 2.71
CA LYS A 237 -13.18 22.73 2.23
C LYS A 237 -12.83 22.69 0.74
N GLY A 238 -13.06 21.57 0.06
CA GLY A 238 -12.75 21.39 -1.36
C GLY A 238 -11.30 21.01 -1.66
N ARG A 239 -10.49 20.70 -0.64
CA ARG A 239 -9.10 20.29 -0.83
C ARG A 239 -9.05 18.78 -1.11
N CYS A 240 -8.40 18.43 -2.21
CA CYS A 240 -8.06 17.03 -2.50
C CYS A 240 -6.94 16.58 -1.55
N ILE A 241 -7.21 15.55 -0.76
CA ILE A 241 -6.23 14.93 0.16
C ILE A 241 -5.37 13.94 -0.62
N THR A 242 -6.01 12.96 -1.27
CA THR A 242 -5.37 11.96 -2.14
C THR A 242 -6.46 11.22 -2.94
N GLN A 243 -6.06 10.31 -3.81
CA GLN A 243 -6.94 9.27 -4.34
C GLN A 243 -6.85 8.02 -3.47
N ALA A 244 -7.98 7.37 -3.22
CA ALA A 244 -8.03 6.10 -2.52
C ALA A 244 -8.36 4.95 -3.48
N TYR A 245 -7.88 3.77 -3.13
CA TYR A 245 -7.98 2.56 -3.95
C TYR A 245 -8.80 1.50 -3.21
N VAL A 246 -9.37 0.56 -3.97
CA VAL A 246 -10.00 -0.63 -3.40
C VAL A 246 -9.05 -1.29 -2.42
N GLY A 247 -9.52 -1.54 -1.19
CA GLY A 247 -8.71 -2.03 -0.08
C GLY A 247 -8.33 -0.97 0.96
N SER A 248 -8.52 0.32 0.67
CA SER A 248 -8.41 1.40 1.68
C SER A 248 -9.62 1.34 2.62
N VAL A 249 -9.38 1.45 3.93
CA VAL A 249 -10.40 1.38 4.97
C VAL A 249 -10.28 2.59 5.89
N PHE A 250 -11.42 3.18 6.24
CA PHE A 250 -11.50 4.36 7.11
C PHE A 250 -12.63 4.20 8.14
N PRO A 251 -12.47 4.73 9.36
CA PRO A 251 -13.60 4.93 10.26
C PRO A 251 -14.65 5.84 9.61
N VAL A 252 -15.92 5.55 9.85
CA VAL A 252 -17.02 6.45 9.50
C VAL A 252 -17.08 7.54 10.58
N SER A 253 -17.26 8.79 10.13
CA SER A 253 -17.24 9.94 11.04
C SER A 253 -18.46 9.93 11.94
N THR A 254 -18.23 9.95 13.25
CA THR A 254 -19.29 10.00 14.27
C THR A 254 -19.90 11.40 14.42
N HIS A 255 -19.27 12.43 13.82
CA HIS A 255 -19.70 13.83 13.94
C HIS A 255 -20.83 14.21 12.99
N LYS A 256 -21.12 13.39 11.98
CA LYS A 256 -22.17 13.65 10.99
C LYS A 256 -22.82 12.34 10.56
N HIS A 257 -24.14 12.27 10.71
CA HIS A 257 -24.91 11.16 10.15
C HIS A 257 -24.89 11.23 8.61
N ASP A 258 -24.91 10.05 8.00
CA ASP A 258 -25.06 9.85 6.55
C ASP A 258 -26.14 10.78 5.98
N THR A 259 -25.73 11.72 5.13
CA THR A 259 -26.68 12.34 4.20
C THR A 259 -27.06 11.31 3.16
N VAL A 260 -28.35 11.23 2.81
CA VAL A 260 -28.91 10.23 1.86
C VAL A 260 -27.96 9.96 0.68
N GLY A 261 -27.43 8.74 0.61
CA GLY A 261 -26.55 8.28 -0.48
C GLY A 261 -25.07 8.63 -0.36
N ARG A 262 -24.62 9.21 0.76
CA ARG A 262 -23.20 9.53 1.03
C ARG A 262 -22.76 9.04 2.42
N LEU A 263 -21.57 8.46 2.47
CA LEU A 263 -20.85 8.14 3.69
C LEU A 263 -19.86 9.25 4.01
N ILE A 264 -19.70 9.57 5.29
CA ILE A 264 -18.67 10.51 5.75
C ILE A 264 -17.53 9.72 6.37
N LEU A 265 -16.34 9.79 5.78
CA LEU A 265 -15.15 9.07 6.22
C LEU A 265 -14.21 9.99 7.00
N SER A 266 -13.64 9.50 8.09
CA SER A 266 -12.52 10.13 8.79
C SER A 266 -11.21 9.79 8.08
N VAL A 267 -10.67 10.74 7.32
CA VAL A 267 -9.43 10.56 6.53
C VAL A 267 -8.26 11.21 7.28
N PRO A 268 -7.13 10.51 7.47
CA PRO A 268 -6.03 11.04 8.25
C PRO A 268 -5.21 12.06 7.47
N ILE A 269 -4.77 13.11 8.15
CA ILE A 269 -3.87 14.15 7.64
C ILE A 269 -2.79 14.46 8.67
N ALA A 270 -1.72 15.13 8.26
CA ALA A 270 -0.80 15.78 9.18
C ALA A 270 -1.29 17.20 9.50
N ASN A 271 -1.20 17.60 10.77
CA ASN A 271 -1.26 19.00 11.15
C ASN A 271 0.10 19.69 10.88
N GLU A 272 0.20 20.98 11.22
CA GLU A 272 1.42 21.79 11.00
C GLU A 272 2.66 21.27 11.76
N GLU A 273 2.45 20.48 12.81
CA GLU A 273 3.50 19.87 13.63
C GLU A 273 3.87 18.45 13.17
N GLY A 274 3.26 17.95 12.09
CA GLY A 274 3.45 16.58 11.61
C GLY A 274 2.75 15.51 12.46
N LYS A 275 1.84 15.91 13.34
CA LYS A 275 0.99 15.01 14.14
C LYS A 275 -0.27 14.63 13.38
N ALA A 276 -0.74 13.42 13.60
CA ALA A 276 -1.94 12.91 12.99
C ALA A 276 -3.17 13.68 13.47
N SER A 277 -3.99 14.08 12.50
CA SER A 277 -5.34 14.60 12.68
C SER A 277 -6.23 13.95 11.63
N SER A 278 -7.52 14.27 11.60
CA SER A 278 -8.46 13.74 10.61
C SER A 278 -9.35 14.83 10.06
N VAL A 279 -9.79 14.64 8.81
CA VAL A 279 -10.79 15.47 8.15
C VAL A 279 -11.92 14.60 7.64
N ASP A 280 -13.13 15.16 7.67
CA ASP A 280 -14.31 14.53 7.08
C ASP A 280 -14.25 14.61 5.55
N VAL A 281 -14.44 13.47 4.90
CA VAL A 281 -14.55 13.34 3.45
C VAL A 281 -15.87 12.65 3.10
N ALA A 282 -16.68 13.26 2.25
CA ALA A 282 -17.92 12.68 1.79
C ALA A 282 -17.68 11.84 0.52
N VAL A 283 -18.10 10.58 0.54
CA VAL A 283 -18.02 9.65 -0.60
C VAL A 283 -19.40 9.07 -0.91
N SER A 284 -19.69 8.79 -2.18
CA SER A 284 -20.97 8.18 -2.56
C SER A 284 -21.02 6.69 -2.22
N SER A 285 -22.22 6.12 -2.20
CA SER A 285 -22.45 4.66 -2.11
C SER A 285 -21.87 3.88 -3.31
N THR A 286 -21.55 4.55 -4.42
CA THR A 286 -20.82 3.95 -5.54
C THR A 286 -19.32 3.80 -5.24
N GLN A 287 -18.77 4.66 -4.40
CA GLN A 287 -17.34 4.76 -4.09
C GLN A 287 -16.91 3.99 -2.84
N ALA A 288 -17.77 3.90 -1.84
CA ALA A 288 -17.48 3.22 -0.58
C ALA A 288 -18.71 2.49 -0.04
N THR A 289 -18.47 1.54 0.86
CA THR A 289 -19.51 0.81 1.61
C THR A 289 -19.02 0.49 3.01
N TYR A 290 -19.96 0.35 3.94
CA TYR A 290 -19.68 -0.25 5.24
C TYR A 290 -19.05 -1.63 5.10
N ILE A 291 -18.10 -1.93 5.98
CA ILE A 291 -17.58 -3.29 6.15
C ILE A 291 -18.16 -3.95 7.41
N PRO A 292 -18.50 -5.24 7.33
CA PRO A 292 -18.19 -6.14 6.23
C PRO A 292 -19.18 -6.00 5.07
N MET A 293 -18.66 -5.83 3.84
CA MET A 293 -19.48 -5.90 2.62
C MET A 293 -19.96 -7.34 2.46
N GLN A 294 -21.26 -7.57 2.27
CA GLN A 294 -21.82 -8.92 2.16
C GLN A 294 -21.04 -9.75 1.11
N THR A 295 -20.66 -10.97 1.46
CA THR A 295 -19.93 -11.89 0.57
C THR A 295 -20.85 -12.49 -0.51
N SER A 296 -21.38 -11.68 -1.42
CA SER A 296 -22.26 -12.15 -2.50
C SER A 296 -21.60 -12.10 -3.86
N ARG A 297 -22.11 -12.89 -4.82
CA ARG A 297 -21.62 -12.88 -6.21
C ARG A 297 -21.72 -11.49 -6.84
N LYS A 298 -22.81 -10.77 -6.55
CA LYS A 298 -22.98 -9.36 -6.93
C LYS A 298 -21.86 -8.46 -6.45
N ASN A 299 -21.49 -8.59 -5.17
CA ASN A 299 -20.44 -7.75 -4.58
C ASN A 299 -19.05 -8.12 -5.11
N PHE A 300 -18.77 -9.40 -5.35
CA PHE A 300 -17.55 -9.83 -6.04
C PHE A 300 -17.51 -9.30 -7.48
N ALA A 301 -18.60 -9.44 -8.25
CA ALA A 301 -18.68 -8.94 -9.62
C ALA A 301 -18.46 -7.43 -9.70
N ARG A 302 -19.05 -6.67 -8.76
CA ARG A 302 -18.85 -5.22 -8.64
C ARG A 302 -17.38 -4.84 -8.42
N LEU A 303 -16.68 -5.55 -7.54
CA LEU A 303 -15.25 -5.31 -7.28
C LEU A 303 -14.39 -5.71 -8.49
N ILE A 304 -14.69 -6.84 -9.14
CA ILE A 304 -13.98 -7.29 -10.35
C ILE A 304 -14.09 -6.27 -11.47
N GLU A 305 -15.29 -5.74 -11.74
CA GLU A 305 -15.49 -4.71 -12.77
C GLU A 305 -14.67 -3.44 -12.49
N THR A 306 -14.43 -3.11 -11.23
CA THR A 306 -13.61 -1.96 -10.83
C THR A 306 -12.10 -2.20 -11.04
N LEU A 307 -11.67 -3.45 -11.12
CA LEU A 307 -10.25 -3.85 -11.19
C LEU A 307 -9.82 -4.30 -12.59
N LYS A 308 -10.77 -4.62 -13.47
CA LYS A 308 -10.52 -5.01 -14.86
C LYS A 308 -9.88 -3.86 -15.66
N GLU A 309 -9.11 -4.20 -16.70
CA GLU A 309 -8.48 -3.24 -17.65
C GLU A 309 -7.46 -2.27 -17.00
N ARG A 310 -7.11 -2.50 -15.74
CA ARG A 310 -6.03 -1.78 -15.08
C ARG A 310 -4.69 -2.32 -15.54
N ASP A 311 -3.73 -1.44 -15.74
CA ASP A 311 -2.36 -1.83 -16.11
C ASP A 311 -1.71 -2.68 -15.03
N PHE A 312 -0.73 -3.49 -15.43
CA PHE A 312 0.07 -4.26 -14.50
C PHE A 312 1.08 -3.36 -13.75
N GLY A 313 1.02 -3.37 -12.42
CA GLY A 313 2.03 -2.76 -11.56
C GLY A 313 2.84 -3.82 -10.80
N TRP A 314 4.13 -4.00 -11.13
CA TRP A 314 5.03 -4.88 -10.35
C TRP A 314 5.05 -4.42 -8.89
N CYS A 315 4.70 -5.30 -7.94
CA CYS A 315 4.65 -4.99 -6.51
C CYS A 315 3.91 -3.67 -6.18
N GLY A 316 2.81 -3.38 -6.90
CA GLY A 316 2.02 -2.17 -6.66
C GLY A 316 2.64 -0.88 -7.20
N THR A 317 3.63 -0.98 -8.09
CA THR A 317 4.16 0.19 -8.82
C THR A 317 3.00 1.00 -9.40
N THR A 318 3.07 2.33 -9.26
CA THR A 318 2.02 3.29 -9.66
C THR A 318 0.63 3.03 -9.06
N PHE A 319 0.55 2.25 -7.96
CA PHE A 319 -0.68 1.85 -7.27
C PHE A 319 -1.66 1.05 -8.14
N TYR A 320 -1.15 0.46 -9.23
CA TYR A 320 -1.86 -0.55 -9.99
C TYR A 320 -1.60 -1.94 -9.41
N GLY A 321 -2.63 -2.78 -9.37
CA GLY A 321 -2.50 -4.19 -9.06
C GLY A 321 -1.99 -4.96 -10.28
N GLY A 322 -1.82 -6.28 -10.15
CA GLY A 322 -1.62 -7.14 -11.31
C GLY A 322 -2.90 -7.23 -12.14
N GLY A 323 -3.20 -6.20 -12.92
CA GLY A 323 -4.27 -6.19 -13.92
C GLY A 323 -3.71 -6.48 -15.31
N THR A 324 -4.46 -7.27 -16.07
CA THR A 324 -4.09 -7.78 -17.39
C THR A 324 -4.37 -6.74 -18.47
N ASN A 325 -3.42 -5.84 -18.69
CA ASN A 325 -3.17 -5.28 -20.03
C ASN A 325 -1.80 -5.80 -20.45
N ILE A 326 -1.79 -7.00 -21.07
CA ILE A 326 -0.65 -7.54 -21.81
C ILE A 326 -1.15 -7.99 -23.17
#